data_AF-A0A8D5UG82-F1
#
_entry.id   AF-A0A8D5UG82-F1
#
_cell.length_a   1.000
_cell.length_b   1.000
_cell.length_c   1.000
_cell.angle_alpha   90.00
_cell.angle_beta   90.00
_cell.angle_gamma   90.00
#
_symmetry.space_group_name_H-M   'P 1'
#
loop_
_entity.id
_entity.type
_entity.pdbx_description
1 polymer ?
#
loop_
_entity_poly.entity_id
_entity_poly.type
_entity_poly.pdbx_seq_one_letter_code
_entity_poly.pdbx_strand_id
1 'polypeptide(L)'
;MEKRLIGHVPVDCAMLVICDPINYGVEPPNRGDVQGVEFWGKGEEIVREELQRRGYRVTVKNGTYRIETTDKAEADRLKEIIKQIAQEKETFIMTDIREDSAYWRICDAAYNENLGGPVDGLDGVLAISTMGDGYFPVYGYYDEYGLVKIEIEIMAPDE
;
A
#
# COMPACT_ATOMS: atom_id res chain seq x y z
N MET A 1 30.17 5.71 -3.61
CA MET A 1 28.76 5.30 -3.61
C MET A 1 28.54 4.26 -4.69
N GLU A 2 28.00 3.10 -4.35
CA GLU A 2 27.74 1.99 -5.27
C GLU A 2 26.26 1.95 -5.66
N LYS A 3 25.95 1.99 -6.96
CA LYS A 3 24.57 1.85 -7.48
C LYS A 3 24.25 0.37 -7.68
N ARG A 4 23.19 -0.12 -7.04
CA ARG A 4 22.69 -1.50 -7.17
C ARG A 4 21.21 -1.49 -7.53
N LEU A 5 20.79 -2.36 -8.44
CA LEU A 5 19.38 -2.64 -8.66
C LEU A 5 18.85 -3.36 -7.41
N ILE A 6 17.88 -2.77 -6.73
CA ILE A 6 17.29 -3.32 -5.50
C ILE A 6 15.94 -3.96 -5.76
N GLY A 7 15.32 -3.70 -6.90
CA GLY A 7 14.08 -4.35 -7.28
C GLY A 7 13.42 -3.69 -8.47
N HIS A 8 12.21 -4.13 -8.74
CA HIS A 8 11.32 -3.50 -9.71
C HIS A 8 9.99 -3.23 -9.05
N VAL A 9 9.32 -2.18 -9.48
CA VAL A 9 8.05 -1.77 -8.89
C VAL A 9 6.99 -1.74 -9.98
N PRO A 10 5.94 -2.58 -9.86
CA PRO A 10 4.73 -2.39 -10.64
C PRO A 10 4.01 -1.15 -10.11
N VAL A 11 3.88 -0.14 -10.95
CA VAL A 11 3.05 1.03 -10.71
C VAL A 11 1.77 0.80 -11.50
N ASP A 12 0.63 0.75 -10.81
CA ASP A 12 -0.72 0.68 -11.40
C ASP A 12 -1.55 1.92 -11.00
N CYS A 13 -1.04 2.68 -10.01
CA CYS A 13 -1.49 4.01 -9.58
C CYS A 13 -0.53 4.54 -8.48
N ALA A 14 0.58 5.08 -8.95
CA ALA A 14 1.40 6.14 -8.36
C ALA A 14 1.99 6.10 -6.94
N MET A 15 2.06 5.00 -6.18
CA MET A 15 2.79 5.00 -4.90
C MET A 15 3.76 3.83 -4.72
N LEU A 16 5.07 4.13 -4.69
CA LEU A 16 6.12 3.22 -4.22
C LEU A 16 6.46 3.54 -2.77
N VAL A 17 6.18 2.61 -1.89
CA VAL A 17 6.61 2.66 -0.48
C VAL A 17 7.78 1.70 -0.30
N ILE A 18 8.96 2.22 0.06
CA ILE A 18 10.09 1.40 0.50
C ILE A 18 10.23 1.60 2.01
N CYS A 19 9.77 0.61 2.76
CA CYS A 19 9.94 0.57 4.21
C CYS A 19 11.29 -0.05 4.53
N ASP A 20 12.10 0.63 5.35
CA ASP A 20 13.31 0.10 5.98
C ASP A 20 14.27 -0.60 5.00
N PRO A 21 15.03 0.18 4.21
CA PRO A 21 15.98 -0.40 3.26
C PRO A 21 17.10 -1.21 3.91
N ILE A 22 17.29 -1.13 5.23
CA ILE A 22 18.25 -1.92 5.99
C ILE A 22 17.70 -3.35 6.23
N ASN A 23 16.36 -3.51 6.22
CA ASN A 23 15.68 -4.79 6.45
C ASN A 23 14.98 -5.36 5.19
N TYR A 24 15.42 -4.97 3.99
CA TYR A 24 14.91 -5.53 2.72
C TYR A 24 15.04 -7.07 2.71
N GLY A 25 13.91 -7.78 2.64
CA GLY A 25 13.85 -9.25 2.69
C GLY A 25 13.54 -9.85 4.07
N VAL A 26 13.34 -9.03 5.10
CA VAL A 26 12.85 -9.43 6.42
C VAL A 26 11.36 -9.13 6.51
N GLU A 27 10.57 -10.08 7.00
CA GLU A 27 9.13 -9.87 7.25
C GLU A 27 8.98 -8.64 8.18
N PRO A 28 8.16 -7.63 7.81
CA PRO A 28 8.10 -6.39 8.58
C PRO A 28 7.76 -6.70 10.04
N PRO A 29 8.53 -6.18 11.01
CA PRO A 29 8.35 -6.53 12.41
C PRO A 29 6.99 -6.04 12.90
N ASN A 30 6.24 -6.98 13.47
CA ASN A 30 4.94 -6.83 14.11
C ASN A 30 3.78 -6.37 13.20
N ARG A 31 2.97 -7.35 12.80
CA ARG A 31 1.54 -7.15 12.57
C ARG A 31 0.92 -6.68 13.89
N GLY A 32 0.69 -5.38 14.03
CA GLY A 32 0.04 -4.81 15.21
C GLY A 32 -1.43 -5.21 15.30
N ASP A 33 -2.15 -4.60 16.23
CA ASP A 33 -3.57 -4.90 16.42
C ASP A 33 -4.38 -4.57 15.16
N VAL A 34 -5.35 -5.43 14.84
CA VAL A 34 -6.25 -5.23 13.69
C VAL A 34 -7.10 -3.99 13.94
N GLN A 35 -7.24 -3.17 12.91
CA GLN A 35 -8.03 -1.93 12.91
C GLN A 35 -9.21 -1.99 11.93
N GLY A 36 -9.21 -2.95 11.00
CA GLY A 36 -10.31 -3.16 10.07
C GLY A 36 -9.88 -3.79 8.75
N VAL A 37 -10.76 -3.69 7.76
CA VAL A 37 -10.49 -4.10 6.38
C VAL A 37 -10.65 -2.90 5.46
N GLU A 38 -9.63 -2.63 4.66
CA GLU A 38 -9.68 -1.64 3.58
C GLU A 38 -9.95 -2.33 2.24
N PHE A 39 -10.69 -1.65 1.36
CA PHE A 39 -10.92 -2.09 0.00
C PHE A 39 -10.98 -0.92 -0.96
N TRP A 40 -10.50 -1.17 -2.18
CA TRP A 40 -10.43 -0.18 -3.26
C TRP A 40 -10.39 -0.88 -4.62
N GLY A 41 -10.65 -0.14 -5.69
CA GLY A 41 -10.50 -0.61 -7.06
C GLY A 41 -11.67 -0.29 -7.98
N LYS A 42 -11.72 -0.94 -9.15
CA LYS A 42 -12.74 -0.68 -10.15
C LYS A 42 -14.10 -1.21 -9.70
N GLY A 43 -15.06 -0.30 -9.50
CA GLY A 43 -16.41 -0.65 -9.04
C GLY A 43 -16.56 -0.68 -7.51
N GLU A 44 -15.61 -0.09 -6.78
CA GLU A 44 -15.61 0.02 -5.32
C GLU A 44 -16.90 0.64 -4.74
N GLU A 45 -17.52 1.58 -5.47
CA GLU A 45 -18.78 2.20 -5.07
C GLU A 45 -19.95 1.20 -5.03
N ILE A 46 -20.00 0.28 -6.00
CA ILE A 46 -21.04 -0.76 -6.07
C ILE A 46 -20.90 -1.71 -4.87
N VAL A 47 -19.66 -2.05 -4.53
CA VAL A 47 -19.35 -2.93 -3.39
C VAL A 47 -19.66 -2.23 -2.07
N ARG A 48 -19.32 -0.94 -1.92
CA ARG A 48 -19.70 -0.11 -0.77
C ARG A 48 -21.21 -0.11 -0.56
N GLU A 49 -21.99 0.16 -1.60
CA GLU A 49 -23.45 0.17 -1.50
C GLU A 49 -24.03 -1.18 -1.08
N GLU A 50 -23.52 -2.27 -1.63
CA GLU A 50 -23.96 -3.62 -1.27
C GLU A 50 -23.63 -3.96 0.19
N LEU A 51 -22.43 -3.60 0.67
CA LEU A 51 -22.05 -3.75 2.07
C LEU A 51 -22.96 -2.94 2.99
N GLN A 52 -23.29 -1.69 2.63
CA GLN A 52 -24.24 -0.88 3.40
C GLN A 52 -25.65 -1.46 3.40
N ARG A 53 -26.14 -2.01 2.28
CA ARG A 53 -27.42 -2.73 2.23
C ARG A 53 -27.43 -3.96 3.13
N ARG A 54 -26.29 -4.62 3.32
CA ARG A 54 -26.09 -5.75 4.24
C ARG A 54 -25.88 -5.32 5.70
N GLY A 55 -25.92 -4.02 5.99
CA GLY A 55 -25.85 -3.46 7.34
C GLY A 55 -24.44 -3.12 7.83
N TYR A 56 -23.41 -3.23 6.99
CA TYR A 56 -22.05 -2.83 7.36
C TYR A 56 -21.91 -1.32 7.36
N ARG A 57 -21.21 -0.81 8.38
CA ARG A 57 -20.80 0.60 8.42
C ARG A 57 -19.49 0.76 7.65
N VAL A 58 -19.59 1.26 6.43
CA VAL A 58 -18.43 1.56 5.57
C VAL A 58 -18.09 3.05 5.69
N THR A 59 -16.83 3.37 5.99
CA THR A 59 -16.28 4.73 6.05
C THR A 59 -15.27 4.96 4.92
N VAL A 60 -14.97 6.22 4.62
CA VAL A 60 -13.93 6.61 3.65
C VAL A 60 -12.72 7.13 4.41
N LYS A 61 -11.53 6.62 4.10
CA LYS A 61 -10.27 7.11 4.66
C LYS A 61 -9.16 7.01 3.61
N ASN A 62 -8.42 8.10 3.42
CA ASN A 62 -7.29 8.18 2.47
C ASN A 62 -7.63 7.68 1.06
N GLY A 63 -8.83 8.01 0.56
CA GLY A 63 -9.27 7.59 -0.77
C GLY A 63 -9.66 6.12 -0.90
N THR A 64 -9.74 5.37 0.20
CA THR A 64 -10.20 3.97 0.23
C THR A 64 -11.42 3.80 1.12
N TYR A 65 -12.16 2.69 0.94
CA TYR A 65 -13.26 2.32 1.81
C TYR A 65 -12.79 1.39 2.93
N ARG A 66 -13.34 1.59 4.14
CA ARG A 66 -12.95 0.83 5.33
C ARG A 66 -14.16 0.33 6.11
N ILE A 67 -14.06 -0.90 6.63
CA ILE A 67 -14.93 -1.43 7.69
C ILE A 67 -14.07 -1.65 8.93
N GLU A 68 -14.40 -0.98 10.03
CA GLU A 68 -13.65 -1.09 11.29
C GLU A 68 -14.00 -2.38 12.03
N THR A 69 -12.96 -3.11 12.45
CA THR A 69 -13.06 -4.22 13.40
C THR A 69 -11.71 -4.39 14.09
N THR A 70 -11.71 -4.92 15.30
CA THR A 70 -10.49 -5.32 16.03
C THR A 70 -10.33 -6.84 16.12
N ASP A 71 -11.32 -7.60 15.65
CA ASP A 71 -11.28 -9.06 15.62
C ASP A 71 -10.68 -9.53 14.28
N LYS A 72 -9.53 -10.21 14.35
CA LYS A 72 -8.85 -10.78 13.19
C LYS A 72 -9.72 -11.78 12.43
N ALA A 73 -10.49 -12.61 13.12
CA ALA A 73 -11.38 -13.58 12.46
C ALA A 73 -12.54 -12.88 11.75
N GLU A 74 -13.02 -11.75 12.29
CA GLU A 74 -13.97 -10.90 11.59
C GLU A 74 -13.36 -10.24 10.36
N ALA A 75 -12.15 -9.70 10.47
CA ALA A 75 -11.44 -9.09 9.34
C ALA A 75 -11.21 -10.09 8.19
N ASP A 76 -10.77 -11.31 8.50
CA ASP A 76 -10.63 -12.37 7.48
C ASP A 76 -11.96 -12.70 6.81
N ARG A 77 -13.05 -12.82 7.57
CA ARG A 77 -14.40 -13.03 7.01
C ARG A 77 -14.85 -11.87 6.14
N LEU A 78 -14.59 -10.63 6.54
CA LEU A 78 -14.94 -9.44 5.77
C LEU A 78 -14.22 -9.42 4.43
N LYS A 79 -12.94 -9.81 4.36
CA LYS A 79 -12.22 -9.93 3.08
C LYS A 79 -12.90 -10.90 2.13
N GLU A 80 -13.33 -12.06 2.62
CA GLU A 80 -14.02 -13.04 1.79
C GLU A 80 -15.40 -12.55 1.33
N ILE A 81 -16.15 -11.86 2.20
CA ILE A 81 -17.44 -11.25 1.84
C ILE A 81 -17.24 -10.19 0.74
N ILE A 82 -16.23 -9.32 0.88
CA ILE A 82 -15.95 -8.27 -0.10
C ILE A 82 -15.56 -8.88 -1.45
N LYS A 83 -14.68 -9.89 -1.45
CA LYS A 83 -14.30 -10.62 -2.67
C LYS A 83 -15.50 -11.27 -3.34
N GLN A 84 -16.39 -11.90 -2.56
CA GLN A 84 -17.59 -12.53 -3.09
C GLN A 84 -18.51 -11.50 -3.74
N ILE A 85 -18.75 -10.36 -3.08
CA ILE A 85 -19.53 -9.26 -3.66
C ILE A 85 -18.88 -8.77 -4.95
N ALA A 86 -17.56 -8.60 -4.96
CA ALA A 86 -16.85 -8.14 -6.15
C ALA A 86 -17.04 -9.10 -7.33
N GLN A 87 -16.94 -10.40 -7.08
CA GLN A 87 -17.19 -11.43 -8.09
C GLN A 87 -18.65 -11.43 -8.57
N GLU A 88 -19.63 -11.34 -7.66
CA GLU A 88 -21.06 -11.28 -7.99
C GLU A 88 -21.44 -10.05 -8.82
N LYS A 89 -20.70 -8.96 -8.65
CA LYS A 89 -20.96 -7.68 -9.33
C LYS A 89 -20.02 -7.41 -10.50
N GLU A 90 -19.17 -8.38 -10.86
CA GLU A 90 -18.18 -8.27 -11.94
C GLU A 90 -17.27 -7.03 -11.77
N THR A 91 -16.89 -6.71 -10.53
CA THR A 91 -15.97 -5.63 -10.18
C THR A 91 -14.56 -6.16 -9.88
N PHE A 92 -13.57 -5.27 -9.89
CA PHE A 92 -12.19 -5.63 -9.55
C PHE A 92 -11.78 -4.88 -8.28
N ILE A 93 -11.82 -5.59 -7.16
CA ILE A 93 -11.61 -5.02 -5.82
C ILE A 93 -10.42 -5.69 -5.14
N MET A 94 -9.49 -4.86 -4.68
CA MET A 94 -8.42 -5.26 -3.79
C MET A 94 -8.88 -5.11 -2.34
N THR A 95 -8.37 -5.97 -1.46
CA THR A 95 -8.69 -5.93 -0.03
C THR A 95 -7.44 -6.16 0.80
N ASP A 96 -7.31 -5.43 1.90
CA ASP A 96 -6.25 -5.68 2.86
C ASP A 96 -6.71 -5.49 4.32
N ILE A 97 -6.03 -6.17 5.24
CA ILE A 97 -6.28 -6.01 6.68
C ILE A 97 -5.46 -4.83 7.15
N ARG A 98 -6.18 -3.85 7.70
CA ARG A 98 -5.55 -2.73 8.37
C ARG A 98 -5.07 -3.18 9.75
N GLU A 99 -3.80 -2.96 10.01
CA GLU A 99 -3.15 -3.25 11.29
C GLU A 99 -2.43 -1.98 11.78
N ASP A 100 -2.23 -1.86 13.08
CA ASP A 100 -1.32 -0.83 13.62
C ASP A 100 0.15 -1.22 13.36
N SER A 101 0.57 -1.12 12.11
CA SER A 101 1.92 -1.50 11.66
C SER A 101 2.71 -0.32 11.11
N ALA A 102 4.04 -0.44 11.15
CA ALA A 102 4.95 0.51 10.51
C ALA A 102 4.60 0.74 9.03
N TYR A 103 4.27 -0.33 8.30
CA TYR A 103 3.80 -0.27 6.92
C TYR A 103 2.60 0.68 6.76
N TRP A 104 1.55 0.47 7.56
CA TRP A 104 0.32 1.24 7.45
C TRP A 104 0.45 2.69 7.89
N ARG A 105 1.36 2.99 8.82
CA ARG A 105 1.70 4.38 9.19
C ARG A 105 2.42 5.10 8.05
N ILE A 106 3.34 4.42 7.38
CA ILE A 106 4.04 4.96 6.21
C ILE A 106 3.06 5.19 5.05
N CYS A 107 2.14 4.25 4.78
CA CYS A 107 1.08 4.46 3.80
C CYS A 107 0.22 5.69 4.13
N ASP A 108 -0.18 5.89 5.40
CA ASP A 108 -0.96 7.07 5.78
C ASP A 108 -0.19 8.38 5.61
N ALA A 109 1.10 8.41 5.95
CA ALA A 109 1.95 9.57 5.69
C ALA A 109 2.03 9.87 4.19
N ALA A 110 2.12 8.83 3.35
CA ALA A 110 2.17 8.99 1.90
C ALA A 110 0.95 9.67 1.29
N TYR A 111 -0.23 9.41 1.83
CA TYR A 111 -1.46 10.06 1.36
C TYR A 111 -1.55 11.53 1.76
N ASN A 112 -0.79 11.97 2.76
CA ASN A 112 -0.95 13.30 3.39
C ASN A 112 0.26 14.23 3.20
N GLU A 113 1.43 13.69 2.87
CA GLU A 113 2.67 14.45 2.78
C GLU A 113 3.42 14.16 1.48
N ASN A 114 4.04 15.20 0.93
CA ASN A 114 4.79 15.15 -0.32
C ASN A 114 6.26 14.78 -0.03
N LEU A 115 6.54 13.64 0.62
CA LEU A 115 7.81 13.49 1.34
C LEU A 115 8.46 12.11 1.23
N GLY A 116 9.66 12.09 0.64
CA GLY A 116 10.71 11.17 1.05
C GLY A 116 11.35 11.68 2.35
N GLY A 117 11.69 10.78 3.28
CA GLY A 117 12.27 11.11 4.58
C GLY A 117 11.68 10.25 5.72
N PRO A 118 12.19 10.38 6.95
CA PRO A 118 11.74 9.58 8.08
C PRO A 118 10.26 9.84 8.41
N VAL A 119 9.48 8.78 8.58
CA VAL A 119 8.07 8.82 9.01
C VAL A 119 7.99 8.26 10.42
N ASP A 120 7.59 9.07 11.41
CA ASP A 120 7.46 8.65 12.82
C ASP A 120 8.70 7.96 13.42
N GLY A 121 9.90 8.34 12.98
CA GLY A 121 11.16 7.71 13.42
C GLY A 121 11.44 6.34 12.79
N LEU A 122 10.66 5.95 11.77
CA LEU A 122 10.94 4.81 10.89
C LEU A 122 11.69 5.32 9.65
N ASP A 123 12.80 4.66 9.31
CA ASP A 123 13.57 4.92 8.10
C ASP A 123 12.82 4.36 6.89
N GLY A 124 11.84 5.12 6.39
CA GLY A 124 11.11 4.84 5.16
C GLY A 124 11.52 5.80 4.06
N VAL A 125 11.61 5.31 2.82
CA VAL A 125 11.67 6.18 1.64
C VAL A 125 10.40 5.96 0.85
N LEU A 126 9.56 6.99 0.85
CA LEU A 126 8.39 7.05 0.00
C LEU A 126 8.74 7.74 -1.31
N ALA A 127 8.46 7.08 -2.42
CA ALA A 127 8.54 7.66 -3.75
C ALA A 127 7.17 7.54 -4.42
N ILE A 128 6.46 8.66 -4.53
CA ILE A 128 5.19 8.74 -5.27
C ILE A 128 5.55 9.05 -6.73
N SER A 129 5.26 8.13 -7.65
CA SER A 129 5.50 8.33 -9.09
C SER A 129 4.18 8.57 -9.81
N THR A 130 3.92 9.77 -10.32
CA THR A 130 2.68 10.07 -11.06
C THR A 130 2.65 9.55 -12.50
N MET A 131 3.56 8.64 -12.87
CA MET A 131 3.93 8.38 -14.28
C MET A 131 3.12 7.27 -14.97
N GLY A 132 1.98 6.86 -14.40
CA GLY A 132 1.09 5.87 -14.99
C GLY A 132 1.60 4.43 -14.84
N ASP A 133 0.94 3.52 -15.55
CA ASP A 133 1.12 2.09 -15.37
C ASP A 133 2.47 1.62 -15.94
N GLY A 134 3.25 0.84 -15.19
CA GLY A 134 4.54 0.37 -15.66
C GLY A 134 5.35 -0.43 -14.64
N TYR A 135 6.44 -1.02 -15.09
CA TYR A 135 7.36 -1.80 -14.26
C TYR A 135 8.72 -1.11 -14.23
N PHE A 136 9.03 -0.43 -13.13
CA PHE A 136 10.18 0.48 -13.07
C PHE A 136 11.31 -0.12 -12.24
N PRO A 137 12.55 -0.18 -12.76
CA PRO A 137 13.70 -0.60 -11.98
C PRO A 137 14.02 0.46 -10.91
N VAL A 138 14.25 -0.02 -9.69
CA VAL A 138 14.60 0.80 -8.54
C VAL A 138 16.04 0.51 -8.16
N TYR A 139 16.83 1.56 -8.09
CA TYR A 139 18.24 1.48 -7.74
C TYR A 139 18.49 2.10 -6.38
N GLY A 140 19.26 1.41 -5.56
CA GLY A 140 19.82 1.92 -4.32
C GLY A 140 21.27 2.38 -4.51
N TYR A 141 21.63 3.47 -3.87
CA TYR A 141 23.01 3.95 -3.76
C TYR A 141 23.52 3.69 -2.35
N TYR A 142 24.65 2.99 -2.25
CA TYR A 142 25.22 2.57 -0.98
C TYR A 142 26.55 3.26 -0.69
N ASP A 143 26.79 3.64 0.56
CA ASP A 143 28.11 3.97 1.08
C ASP A 143 28.58 2.93 2.11
N GLU A 144 29.61 3.25 2.90
CA GLU A 144 30.12 2.34 3.93
C GLU A 144 29.16 2.14 5.12
N TYR A 145 28.15 3.00 5.28
CA TYR A 145 27.17 2.98 6.36
C TYR A 145 25.82 2.40 5.93
N GLY A 146 25.49 2.38 4.64
CA GLY A 146 24.29 1.71 4.13
C GLY A 146 23.68 2.40 2.91
N LEU A 147 22.37 2.22 2.74
CA LEU A 147 21.63 2.85 1.65
C LEU A 147 21.46 4.36 1.93
N VAL A 148 21.92 5.20 1.00
CA VAL A 148 21.90 6.66 1.15
C VAL A 148 20.98 7.38 0.16
N LYS A 149 20.63 6.74 -0.95
CA LYS A 149 19.72 7.30 -1.96
C LYS A 149 19.00 6.19 -2.71
N ILE A 150 17.75 6.45 -3.10
CA ILE A 150 16.98 5.63 -4.02
C ILE A 150 16.72 6.42 -5.31
N GLU A 151 16.79 5.73 -6.44
CA GLU A 151 16.47 6.28 -7.76
C GLU A 151 15.56 5.29 -8.48
N ILE A 152 14.42 5.79 -8.95
CA ILE A 152 13.56 5.04 -9.87
C ILE A 152 13.94 5.51 -11.28
N GLU A 153 14.40 4.59 -12.12
CA GLU A 153 14.67 4.93 -13.51
C GLU A 153 13.37 4.82 -14.30
N ILE A 154 12.85 5.97 -14.70
CA ILE A 154 11.68 6.07 -15.56
C ILE A 154 12.19 5.92 -16.99
N MET A 155 12.02 4.73 -17.55
CA MET A 155 12.19 4.55 -19.00
C MET A 155 10.94 5.13 -19.67
N ALA A 156 11.11 6.21 -20.43
CA ALA A 156 10.06 6.64 -21.36
C ALA A 156 9.81 5.48 -22.34
N PRO A 157 8.56 5.18 -22.71
CA PRO A 157 8.31 4.23 -23.78
C PRO A 157 9.07 4.71 -25.03
N ASP A 158 9.87 3.81 -25.62
CA ASP A 158 10.55 4.08 -26.89
C ASP A 158 9.50 4.57 -27.92
N GLU A 159 9.74 5.75 -28.52
CA GLU A 159 8.93 6.30 -29.62
C GLU A 159 8.96 5.43 -30.87
#